data_AF-A0A7J6NBC7-F1
#
_entry.id   AF-A0A7J6NBC7-F1
#
_cell.length_a   1.000
_cell.length_b   1.000
_cell.length_c   1.000
_cell.angle_alpha   90.00
_cell.angle_beta   90.00
_cell.angle_gamma   90.00
#
_symmetry.space_group_name_H-M   'P 1'
#
loop_
_entity.id
_entity.type
_entity.pdbx_description
1 polymer ?
#
loop_
_entity_poly.entity_id
_entity_poly.type
_entity_poly.pdbx_seq_one_letter_code
_entity_poly.pdbx_strand_id
1 'polypeptide(L)'
;MHLPLDKDKYYSPEAHSSLPRVDLRFAENHTAIVTDTIRDIKALKPPAATEAPLPHIDLMALQAQMTDAEHNFQDTRERYGVGVTQLAQNVFDAMSKTMPCRWDGQDILCYTVRIKSPYQAANCSGPNSSELDRVKKVLDLERFKMEKDNKRHS
;
A
#
# COMPACT_ATOMS: atom_id res chain seq x y z
N MET A 1 -28.86 -11.07 47.45
CA MET A 1 -27.82 -11.75 48.24
C MET A 1 -26.48 -11.47 47.59
N HIS A 2 -25.62 -10.73 48.27
CA HIS A 2 -24.29 -10.32 47.81
C HIS A 2 -23.29 -10.82 48.85
N LEU A 3 -22.33 -11.63 48.43
CA LEU A 3 -21.18 -12.05 49.24
C LEU A 3 -19.91 -11.73 48.42
N PRO A 4 -18.92 -11.05 49.01
CA PRO A 4 -17.75 -10.55 48.31
C PRO A 4 -16.68 -11.63 48.16
N LEU A 5 -15.99 -11.66 47.02
CA LEU A 5 -14.80 -12.48 46.84
C LEU A 5 -13.57 -11.68 47.27
N ASP A 6 -13.01 -12.14 48.37
CA ASP A 6 -11.82 -11.69 49.07
C ASP A 6 -10.59 -11.67 48.14
N LYS A 7 -9.97 -10.48 48.01
CA LYS A 7 -8.84 -10.24 47.08
C LYS A 7 -7.46 -10.54 47.67
N ASP A 8 -7.41 -11.11 48.88
CA ASP A 8 -6.14 -11.28 49.62
C ASP A 8 -5.50 -12.68 49.51
N LYS A 9 -5.87 -13.49 48.51
CA LYS A 9 -5.38 -14.89 48.44
C LYS A 9 -4.19 -15.21 47.55
N TYR A 10 -3.66 -14.30 46.74
CA TYR A 10 -2.43 -14.60 46.00
C TYR A 10 -1.58 -13.34 45.80
N TYR A 11 -0.86 -12.95 46.85
CA TYR A 11 0.41 -12.25 46.67
C TYR A 11 1.50 -13.00 47.43
N SER A 12 2.42 -13.62 46.69
CA SER A 12 3.71 -14.03 47.21
C SER A 12 4.79 -13.30 46.41
N PRO A 13 5.50 -12.31 46.98
CA PRO A 13 6.42 -11.44 46.25
C PRO A 13 7.75 -12.11 45.85
N GLU A 14 8.00 -13.36 46.24
CA GLU A 14 9.38 -13.90 46.25
C GLU A 14 9.76 -14.78 45.04
N ALA A 15 8.94 -14.85 43.99
CA ALA A 15 9.13 -15.83 42.91
C ALA A 15 9.68 -15.30 41.57
N HIS A 16 10.34 -14.14 41.52
CA HIS A 16 10.92 -13.62 40.25
C HIS A 16 12.42 -13.33 40.30
N SER A 17 13.18 -14.06 41.13
CA SER A 17 14.64 -13.89 41.22
C SER A 17 15.46 -14.66 40.16
N SER A 18 14.87 -15.27 39.12
CA SER A 18 15.68 -16.11 38.23
C SER A 18 15.17 -16.26 36.80
N LEU A 19 14.89 -15.14 36.12
CA LEU A 19 14.89 -15.14 34.65
C LEU A 19 16.25 -14.64 34.15
N PRO A 20 16.85 -15.31 33.14
CA PRO A 20 18.13 -14.88 32.59
C PRO A 20 18.00 -13.51 31.94
N ARG A 21 18.87 -12.57 32.34
CA ARG A 21 19.02 -11.26 31.69
C ARG A 21 19.48 -11.50 30.25
N VAL A 22 18.59 -11.29 29.29
CA VAL A 22 18.98 -11.25 27.88
C VAL A 22 19.52 -9.85 27.60
N ASP A 23 20.83 -9.75 27.48
CA ASP A 23 21.53 -8.51 27.15
C ASP A 23 21.40 -8.27 25.63
N LEU A 24 20.34 -7.56 25.22
CA LEU A 24 20.16 -7.16 23.83
C LEU A 24 21.10 -5.98 23.54
N ARG A 25 22.29 -6.30 23.05
CA ARG A 25 23.27 -5.33 22.56
C ARG A 25 22.77 -4.70 21.26
N PHE A 26 22.14 -3.55 21.35
CA PHE A 26 22.03 -2.63 20.22
C PHE A 26 23.34 -1.86 20.15
N ALA A 27 24.07 -2.00 19.03
CA ALA A 27 25.30 -1.30 18.64
C ALA A 27 25.95 -0.39 19.71
N GLU A 28 27.10 -0.83 20.24
CA GLU A 28 28.15 -0.21 21.10
C GLU A 28 27.86 0.95 22.08
N ASN A 29 26.79 1.74 21.97
CA ASN A 29 26.56 2.95 22.76
C ASN A 29 25.16 3.05 23.41
N HIS A 30 24.31 2.01 23.32
CA HIS A 30 22.96 2.04 23.90
C HIS A 30 22.62 0.77 24.68
N THR A 31 22.28 0.91 25.96
CA THR A 31 21.61 -0.14 26.74
C THR A 31 20.16 0.27 26.96
N ALA A 32 19.23 -0.52 26.43
CA ALA A 32 17.81 -0.38 26.75
C ALA A 32 17.52 -1.20 28.02
N ILE A 33 17.13 -0.54 29.11
CA ILE A 33 16.61 -1.24 30.28
C ILE A 33 15.15 -1.57 29.98
N VAL A 34 14.90 -2.80 29.53
CA VAL A 34 13.55 -3.27 29.26
C VAL A 34 12.83 -3.47 30.61
N THR A 35 11.95 -2.54 30.93
CA THR A 35 10.89 -2.69 31.93
C THR A 35 9.55 -2.42 31.24
N ASP A 36 8.43 -2.88 31.83
CA ASP A 36 7.07 -2.81 31.26
C ASP A 36 6.60 -1.41 30.80
N THR A 37 7.35 -0.34 31.10
CA THR A 37 7.16 1.00 30.53
C THR A 37 8.50 1.71 30.41
N ILE A 38 8.92 2.06 29.18
CA ILE A 38 10.07 2.95 28.96
C ILE A 38 9.69 4.34 29.47
N ARG A 39 10.30 4.78 30.58
CA ARG A 39 10.01 6.08 31.23
C ARG A 39 10.92 7.22 30.77
N ASP A 40 12.14 6.90 30.36
CA ASP A 40 13.13 7.89 29.95
C ASP A 40 14.20 7.25 29.05
N ILE A 41 14.65 7.97 28.04
CA ILE A 41 15.76 7.59 27.15
C ILE A 41 16.79 8.71 27.24
N LYS A 42 17.92 8.42 27.89
CA LYS A 42 19.01 9.37 28.05
C LYS A 42 20.27 8.84 27.38
N ALA A 43 20.87 9.65 26.52
CA ALA A 43 22.18 9.36 25.96
C ALA A 43 23.23 9.38 27.09
N LEU A 44 23.89 8.24 27.32
CA LEU A 44 24.85 8.06 28.43
C LEU A 44 26.17 8.81 28.22
N LYS A 45 26.50 9.12 26.97
CA LYS A 45 27.70 9.87 26.58
C LYS A 45 27.31 10.80 25.42
N PRO A 46 27.86 12.02 25.36
CA PRO A 46 27.85 12.77 24.11
C PRO A 46 28.38 11.87 22.99
N PRO A 47 27.77 11.85 21.79
CA PRO A 47 28.33 11.08 20.68
C PRO A 47 29.80 11.45 20.57
N ALA A 48 30.68 10.45 20.64
CA ALA A 48 32.10 10.69 20.42
C ALA A 48 32.19 11.36 19.05
N ALA A 49 32.79 12.55 18.98
CA ALA A 49 32.91 13.29 17.74
C ALA A 49 33.76 12.45 16.78
N THR A 50 33.13 11.69 15.91
CA THR A 50 33.79 11.07 14.78
C THR A 50 34.22 12.18 13.84
N GLU A 51 35.52 12.38 13.71
CA GLU A 51 36.15 13.36 12.81
C GLU A 51 35.96 12.97 11.32
N ALA A 52 35.28 11.86 11.07
CA ALA A 52 34.88 11.44 9.73
C ALA A 52 33.96 12.50 9.10
N PRO A 53 34.30 13.01 7.90
CA PRO A 53 33.43 13.90 7.16
C PRO A 53 32.07 13.26 6.96
N LEU A 54 31.00 14.05 7.06
CA LEU A 54 29.68 13.58 6.66
C LEU A 54 29.71 13.16 5.19
N PRO A 55 29.00 12.06 4.83
CA PRO A 55 28.92 11.65 3.44
C PRO A 55 28.34 12.78 2.60
N HIS A 56 28.91 12.98 1.42
CA HIS A 56 28.36 13.92 0.45
C HIS A 56 26.98 13.43 -0.01
N ILE A 57 25.99 14.32 0.06
CA ILE A 57 24.65 14.07 -0.45
C ILE A 57 24.55 14.74 -1.83
N ASP A 58 24.29 13.93 -2.84
CA ASP A 58 23.98 14.44 -4.18
C ASP A 58 22.52 14.94 -4.22
N LEU A 59 22.36 16.26 -4.17
CA LEU A 59 21.07 16.92 -4.19
C LEU A 59 20.32 16.69 -5.51
N MET A 60 21.03 16.52 -6.64
CA MET A 60 20.40 16.26 -7.94
C MET A 60 19.82 14.85 -7.99
N ALA A 61 20.55 13.85 -7.47
CA ALA A 61 20.05 12.48 -7.38
C ALA A 61 18.81 12.38 -6.47
N LEU A 62 18.81 13.09 -5.34
CA LEU A 62 17.63 13.14 -4.46
C LEU A 62 16.43 13.78 -5.15
N GLN A 63 16.62 14.89 -5.86
CA GLN A 63 15.53 15.56 -6.56
C GLN A 63 14.94 14.68 -7.68
N ALA A 64 15.78 13.95 -8.41
CA ALA A 64 15.31 12.97 -9.39
C ALA A 64 14.47 11.86 -8.72
N GLN A 65 14.95 11.29 -7.61
CA GLN A 65 14.20 10.28 -6.85
C GLN A 65 12.85 10.80 -6.33
N MET A 66 12.79 12.05 -5.86
CA MET A 66 11.54 12.67 -5.42
C MET A 66 10.55 12.78 -6.58
N THR A 67 11.02 13.24 -7.74
CA THR A 67 10.20 13.39 -8.95
C THR A 67 9.65 12.04 -9.41
N ASP A 68 10.48 11.00 -9.42
CA ASP A 68 10.08 9.64 -9.78
C ASP A 68 9.04 9.07 -8.80
N ALA A 69 9.24 9.31 -7.50
CA ALA A 69 8.30 8.88 -6.47
C ALA A 69 6.94 9.58 -6.60
N GLU A 70 6.92 10.88 -6.89
CA GLU A 70 5.70 11.63 -7.15
C GLU A 70 4.95 11.11 -8.38
N HIS A 71 5.65 10.88 -9.49
CA HIS A 71 5.07 10.33 -10.71
C HIS A 71 4.49 8.93 -10.46
N ASN A 72 5.25 8.04 -9.82
CA ASN A 72 4.78 6.68 -9.53
C ASN A 72 3.56 6.69 -8.59
N PHE A 73 3.51 7.62 -7.63
CA PHE A 73 2.36 7.78 -6.74
C PHE A 73 1.12 8.26 -7.49
N GLN A 74 1.28 9.23 -8.40
CA GLN A 74 0.20 9.71 -9.26
C GLN A 74 -0.33 8.57 -10.15
N ASP A 75 0.55 7.87 -10.86
CA ASP A 75 0.20 6.73 -11.71
C ASP A 75 -0.56 5.64 -10.93
N THR A 76 -0.09 5.32 -9.73
CA THR A 76 -0.72 4.29 -8.90
C THR A 76 -2.12 4.72 -8.45
N ARG A 77 -2.30 5.99 -8.08
CA ARG A 77 -3.60 6.52 -7.65
C ARG A 77 -4.60 6.56 -8.79
N GLU A 78 -4.18 6.93 -10.00
CA GLU A 78 -5.04 7.00 -11.17
C GLU A 78 -5.49 5.62 -11.66
N ARG A 79 -4.78 4.55 -11.29
CA ARG A 79 -5.16 3.17 -11.65
C ARG A 79 -6.32 2.63 -10.83
N TYR A 80 -6.44 2.99 -9.56
CA TYR A 80 -7.48 2.42 -8.69
C TYR A 80 -8.75 3.27 -8.66
N GLY A 81 -9.87 2.69 -9.10
CA GLY A 81 -11.18 3.36 -9.07
C GLY A 81 -11.74 3.44 -7.65
N VAL A 82 -12.38 4.56 -7.30
CA VAL A 82 -13.03 4.74 -5.99
C VAL A 82 -14.47 4.21 -6.05
N GLY A 83 -14.80 3.22 -5.21
CA GLY A 83 -16.14 2.64 -5.14
C GLY A 83 -16.54 1.85 -6.39
N VAL A 84 -15.57 1.37 -7.17
CA VAL A 84 -15.81 0.57 -8.38
C VAL A 84 -15.91 -0.92 -8.03
N THR A 85 -16.56 -1.69 -8.89
CA THR A 85 -16.64 -3.16 -8.73
C THR A 85 -15.33 -3.83 -9.13
N GLN A 86 -15.08 -5.06 -8.67
CA GLN A 86 -13.92 -5.84 -9.11
C GLN A 86 -13.90 -6.03 -10.62
N LEU A 87 -15.07 -6.23 -11.23
CA LEU A 87 -15.20 -6.30 -12.68
C LEU A 87 -14.73 -5.01 -13.35
N ALA A 88 -15.16 -3.85 -12.84
CA ALA A 88 -14.75 -2.56 -13.37
C ALA A 88 -13.23 -2.37 -13.30
N GLN A 89 -12.62 -2.67 -12.14
CA GLN A 89 -11.18 -2.59 -11.97
C GLN A 89 -10.44 -3.52 -12.95
N ASN A 90 -10.88 -4.77 -13.09
CA ASN A 90 -10.28 -5.73 -14.02
C ASN A 90 -10.38 -5.25 -15.48
N VAL A 91 -11.51 -4.66 -15.87
CA VAL A 91 -11.69 -4.08 -17.21
C VAL A 91 -10.75 -2.90 -17.40
N PHE A 92 -10.64 -2.01 -16.42
CA PHE A 92 -9.72 -0.88 -16.47
C PHE A 92 -8.27 -1.34 -16.61
N ASP A 93 -7.83 -2.29 -15.79
CA ASP A 93 -6.47 -2.83 -15.79
C ASP A 93 -6.12 -3.52 -17.12
N ALA A 94 -7.08 -4.15 -17.79
CA ALA A 94 -6.86 -4.77 -19.08
C ALA A 94 -6.84 -3.74 -20.22
N MET A 95 -7.75 -2.78 -20.22
CA MET A 95 -7.83 -1.74 -21.24
C MET A 95 -6.62 -0.80 -21.17
N SER A 96 -6.22 -0.38 -19.96
CA SER A 96 -5.10 0.53 -19.72
C SER A 96 -3.73 0.00 -20.20
N LYS A 97 -3.60 -1.32 -20.41
CA LYS A 97 -2.40 -1.93 -21.03
C LYS A 97 -2.23 -1.61 -22.52
N THR A 98 -3.32 -1.27 -23.21
CA THR A 98 -3.34 -1.14 -24.68
C THR A 98 -3.71 0.25 -25.15
N MET A 99 -4.36 1.05 -24.30
CA MET A 99 -4.85 2.38 -24.63
C MET A 99 -4.95 3.25 -23.38
N PRO A 100 -4.84 4.58 -23.52
CA PRO A 100 -5.00 5.52 -22.42
C PRO A 100 -6.43 5.46 -21.88
N CYS A 101 -6.55 5.08 -20.61
CA CYS A 101 -7.79 5.03 -19.86
C CYS A 101 -7.66 5.87 -18.58
N ARG A 102 -8.76 6.49 -18.17
CA ARG A 102 -8.90 7.15 -16.87
C ARG A 102 -10.26 6.85 -16.27
N TRP A 103 -10.37 6.99 -14.96
CA TRP A 103 -11.65 6.92 -14.28
C TRP A 103 -12.47 8.19 -14.49
N ASP A 104 -13.78 8.02 -14.63
CA ASP A 104 -14.77 9.10 -14.65
C ASP A 104 -15.93 8.70 -13.74
N GLY A 105 -15.78 9.00 -12.44
CA GLY A 105 -16.60 8.40 -11.40
C GLY A 105 -16.38 6.88 -11.36
N GLN A 106 -17.44 6.12 -11.61
CA GLN A 106 -17.40 4.66 -11.73
C GLN A 106 -17.28 4.16 -13.19
N ASP A 107 -17.37 5.08 -14.17
CA ASP A 107 -17.22 4.74 -15.58
C ASP A 107 -15.74 4.77 -15.98
N ILE A 108 -15.40 4.04 -17.04
CA ILE A 108 -14.06 4.07 -17.62
C ILE A 108 -14.09 4.95 -18.86
N LEU A 109 -13.23 5.96 -18.91
CA LEU A 109 -13.09 6.84 -20.06
C LEU A 109 -11.81 6.52 -20.81
N CYS A 110 -11.97 5.94 -21.99
CA CYS A 110 -10.90 5.53 -22.86
C CYS A 110 -10.87 6.43 -24.11
N TYR A 111 -9.80 7.21 -24.30
CA TYR A 111 -9.80 8.33 -25.26
C TYR A 111 -11.01 9.25 -25.02
N THR A 112 -11.92 9.35 -26.02
CA THR A 112 -13.20 10.07 -25.94
C THR A 112 -14.41 9.14 -25.71
N VAL A 113 -14.16 7.84 -25.52
CA VAL A 113 -15.19 6.80 -25.39
C VAL A 113 -15.42 6.44 -23.93
N ARG A 114 -16.65 6.61 -23.47
CA ARG A 114 -17.11 6.21 -22.14
C ARG A 114 -17.65 4.79 -22.16
N ILE A 115 -17.12 3.95 -21.28
CA ILE A 115 -17.53 2.57 -21.04
C ILE A 115 -18.28 2.53 -19.70
N LYS A 116 -19.59 2.31 -19.76
CA LYS A 116 -20.46 2.27 -18.58
C LYS A 116 -20.67 0.83 -18.10
N SER A 117 -20.99 0.66 -16.83
CA SER A 117 -21.51 -0.61 -16.29
C SER A 117 -22.68 -1.11 -17.15
N PRO A 118 -22.75 -2.41 -17.51
CA PRO A 118 -21.93 -3.56 -17.06
C PRO A 118 -20.61 -3.79 -17.83
N TYR A 119 -20.02 -2.74 -18.41
CA TYR A 119 -18.71 -2.73 -19.08
C TYR A 119 -18.62 -3.67 -20.30
N GLN A 120 -19.63 -3.60 -21.16
CA GLN A 120 -19.71 -4.35 -22.41
C GLN A 120 -19.54 -3.43 -23.62
N ALA A 121 -19.22 -4.00 -24.79
CA ALA A 121 -19.13 -3.25 -26.04
C ALA A 121 -20.42 -2.48 -26.37
N ALA A 122 -21.59 -3.01 -25.99
CA ALA A 122 -22.88 -2.34 -26.14
C ALA A 122 -23.04 -1.08 -25.26
N ASN A 123 -22.30 -0.99 -24.15
CA ASN A 123 -22.33 0.13 -23.21
C ASN A 123 -21.22 1.15 -23.44
N CYS A 124 -20.56 1.09 -24.61
CA CYS A 124 -19.58 2.06 -25.04
C CYS A 124 -20.27 3.19 -25.84
N SER A 125 -19.96 4.44 -25.50
CA SER A 125 -20.49 5.62 -26.18
C SER A 125 -19.41 6.68 -26.34
N GLY A 126 -19.32 7.30 -27.51
CA GLY A 126 -18.32 8.33 -27.79
C GLY A 126 -18.59 9.04 -29.12
N PRO A 127 -18.04 10.24 -29.32
CA PRO A 127 -18.29 11.06 -30.52
C PRO A 127 -17.54 10.54 -31.76
N ASN A 128 -16.40 9.88 -31.59
CA ASN A 128 -15.58 9.38 -32.68
C ASN A 128 -15.85 7.90 -32.94
N SER A 129 -16.38 7.56 -34.12
CA SER A 129 -16.72 6.19 -34.50
C SER A 129 -15.50 5.27 -34.61
N SER A 130 -14.36 5.79 -35.08
CA SER A 130 -13.13 5.01 -35.21
C SER A 130 -12.56 4.61 -33.85
N GLU A 131 -12.55 5.55 -32.89
CA GLU A 131 -12.17 5.27 -31.50
C GLU A 131 -13.16 4.30 -30.86
N LEU A 132 -14.46 4.50 -31.07
CA LEU A 132 -15.51 3.65 -30.53
C LEU A 132 -15.36 2.19 -31.00
N ASP A 133 -15.15 1.97 -32.30
CA ASP A 133 -14.98 0.64 -32.87
C ASP A 133 -13.71 -0.04 -32.36
N ARG A 134 -12.61 0.72 -32.22
CA ARG A 134 -11.36 0.20 -31.63
C ARG A 134 -11.56 -0.20 -30.17
N VAL A 135 -12.20 0.66 -29.37
CA VAL A 135 -12.46 0.41 -27.94
C VAL A 135 -13.35 -0.83 -27.77
N LYS A 136 -14.44 -0.94 -28.55
CA LYS A 136 -15.32 -2.11 -28.52
C LYS A 136 -14.58 -3.41 -28.84
N LYS A 137 -13.77 -3.41 -29.92
CA LYS A 137 -12.98 -4.60 -30.31
C LYS A 137 -12.02 -5.04 -29.21
N VAL A 138 -11.28 -4.11 -28.62
CA VAL A 138 -10.34 -4.48 -27.56
C VAL A 138 -11.06 -4.92 -26.29
N LEU A 139 -12.16 -4.25 -25.93
CA LEU A 139 -12.97 -4.63 -24.78
C LEU A 139 -13.50 -6.06 -24.90
N ASP A 140 -14.00 -6.46 -26.07
CA ASP A 140 -14.48 -7.82 -26.32
C ASP A 140 -13.34 -8.85 -26.22
N LEU A 141 -12.16 -8.53 -26.76
CA LEU A 141 -10.97 -9.39 -26.67
C LEU A 141 -10.51 -9.58 -25.23
N GLU A 142 -10.42 -8.51 -24.45
CA GLU A 142 -10.00 -8.58 -23.04
C GLU A 142 -11.04 -9.32 -22.18
N ARG A 143 -12.33 -9.09 -22.42
CA ARG A 143 -13.42 -9.82 -21.75
C ARG A 143 -13.35 -11.32 -22.05
N PHE A 144 -13.12 -11.71 -23.30
CA PHE A 144 -12.97 -13.10 -23.69
C PHE A 144 -11.76 -13.76 -22.99
N LYS A 145 -10.63 -13.05 -22.88
CA LYS A 145 -9.45 -13.53 -22.13
C LYS A 145 -9.78 -13.75 -20.66
N MET A 146 -10.40 -12.78 -20.00
CA MET A 146 -10.79 -12.90 -18.59
C MET A 146 -11.73 -14.08 -18.33
N GLU A 147 -12.72 -14.30 -19.20
CA GLU A 147 -13.64 -15.43 -19.07
C GLU A 147 -12.91 -16.77 -19.23
N LYS A 148 -12.00 -16.86 -20.20
CA LYS A 148 -11.17 -18.05 -20.41
C LYS A 148 -10.27 -18.33 -19.22
N ASP A 149 -9.66 -17.30 -18.64
CA ASP A 149 -8.79 -17.45 -17.48
C ASP A 149 -9.58 -17.82 -16.22
N ASN A 150 -10.80 -17.29 -16.04
CA ASN A 150 -11.69 -17.71 -14.96
C ASN A 150 -12.08 -19.20 -15.08
N LYS A 151 -12.36 -19.70 -16.29
CA LYS A 151 -12.66 -21.12 -16.54
C LYS A 151 -11.47 -22.06 -16.29
N ARG A 152 -10.23 -21.56 -16.37
CA ARG A 152 -9.02 -22.37 -16.12
C ARG A 152 -8.71 -22.56 -14.64
N HIS A 153 -9.18 -21.66 -13.79
CA HIS A 153 -8.91 -21.66 -12.36
C HIS A 153 -10.11 -22.10 -11.52
N SER A 154 -11.22 -22.47 -12.16
CA SER A 154 -12.42 -23.05 -11.54
C SER A 154 -12.46 -24.55 -11.72
#